data_AF-A0A8T4TAD1-F1
#
_entry.id   AF-A0A8T4TAD1-F1
#
_cell.length_a   1.000
_cell.length_b   1.000
_cell.length_c   1.000
_cell.angle_alpha   90.00
_cell.angle_beta   90.00
_cell.angle_gamma   90.00
#
_symmetry.space_group_name_H-M   'P 1'
#
loop_
_entity.id
_entity.type
_entity.pdbx_description
1 polymer ?
#
loop_
_entity_poly.entity_id
_entity_poly.type
_entity_poly.pdbx_seq_one_letter_code
_entity_poly.pdbx_strand_id
1 'polypeptide(L)'
;MKFNNFMQVLVELVVIFIGIFTIFRIVKDIEIAVGLFSLSFGILGIIWTTLAVKSLSKGSSLRTYAISFLFCLITILLFSIWNLLIKLFNWHNIMIYPAYFFITISYIIFVFTSYKIHKLGKEFGFEIQGSRIKKLLKKKKKS
;
A
#
# COMPACT_ATOMS: atom_id res chain seq x y z
N MET A 1 9.99 -0.61 -32.42
CA MET A 1 8.59 -1.08 -32.52
C MET A 1 7.86 -0.59 -31.27
N LYS A 2 7.01 0.45 -31.36
CA LYS A 2 6.27 0.96 -30.19
C LYS A 2 5.20 -0.07 -29.82
N PHE A 3 5.43 -0.83 -28.76
CA PHE A 3 4.38 -1.67 -28.18
C PHE A 3 3.22 -0.76 -27.81
N ASN A 4 2.01 -1.08 -28.27
CA ASN A 4 0.82 -0.32 -27.89
C ASN A 4 0.68 -0.44 -26.36
N ASN A 5 0.53 0.69 -25.64
CA ASN A 5 0.42 0.70 -24.17
C ASN A 5 -0.59 -0.34 -23.63
N PHE A 6 -1.65 -0.61 -24.40
CA PHE A 6 -2.63 -1.66 -24.11
C PHE A 6 -2.03 -3.08 -24.08
N MET A 7 -1.22 -3.45 -25.06
CA MET A 7 -0.57 -4.77 -25.13
C MET A 7 0.46 -4.94 -24.02
N GLN A 8 1.13 -3.86 -23.60
CA GLN A 8 2.08 -3.90 -22.50
C GLN A 8 1.36 -4.19 -21.16
N VAL A 9 0.26 -3.50 -20.88
CA VAL A 9 -0.55 -3.75 -19.68
C VAL A 9 -1.13 -5.17 -19.68
N LEU A 10 -1.53 -5.68 -20.84
CA LEU A 10 -2.07 -7.04 -20.97
C LEU A 10 -1.00 -8.10 -20.68
N VAL A 11 0.24 -7.91 -21.17
CA VAL A 11 1.38 -8.78 -20.86
C VAL A 11 1.71 -8.73 -19.37
N GLU A 12 1.74 -7.54 -18.75
CA GLU A 12 1.98 -7.39 -17.31
C GLU A 12 0.92 -8.13 -16.48
N LEU A 13 -0.36 -8.02 -16.84
CA LEU A 13 -1.44 -8.76 -16.20
C LEU A 13 -1.28 -10.27 -16.34
N VAL A 14 -0.97 -10.76 -17.55
CA VAL A 14 -0.77 -12.19 -17.81
C VAL A 14 0.39 -12.75 -16.97
N VAL A 15 1.50 -12.01 -16.86
CA VAL A 15 2.64 -12.41 -16.02
C VAL A 15 2.24 -12.48 -14.55
N ILE A 16 1.46 -11.52 -14.05
CA ILE A 16 0.93 -11.56 -12.67
C ILE A 16 0.06 -12.79 -12.45
N PHE A 17 -0.87 -13.09 -13.37
CA PHE A 17 -1.75 -14.26 -13.27
C PHE A 17 -0.97 -15.59 -13.32
N ILE A 18 0.03 -15.70 -14.19
CA ILE A 18 0.89 -16.89 -14.26
C ILE A 18 1.69 -17.04 -12.97
N GLY A 19 2.21 -15.95 -12.41
CA GLY A 19 2.89 -15.95 -11.11
C GLY A 19 2.00 -16.45 -9.99
N ILE A 20 0.77 -15.92 -9.89
CA ILE A 20 -0.26 -16.36 -8.94
C ILE A 20 -0.53 -17.86 -9.10
N PHE A 21 -0.85 -18.30 -10.31
CA PHE A 21 -1.18 -19.69 -10.60
C PHE A 21 -0.03 -20.66 -10.27
N THR A 22 1.21 -20.25 -10.56
CA THR A 22 2.41 -21.04 -10.27
C THR A 22 2.60 -21.22 -8.76
N ILE A 23 2.39 -20.17 -7.96
CA ILE A 23 2.48 -20.25 -6.49
C ILE A 23 1.43 -21.21 -5.95
N PHE A 24 0.17 -21.12 -6.40
CA PHE A 24 -0.91 -22.02 -5.95
C PHE A 24 -0.69 -23.49 -6.37
N ARG A 25 0.02 -23.73 -7.48
CA ARG A 25 0.33 -25.09 -7.94
C ARG A 25 1.48 -25.73 -7.15
N ILE A 26 2.47 -24.94 -6.75
CA ILE A 26 3.67 -25.41 -6.05
C ILE A 26 3.42 -25.51 -4.54
N VAL A 27 2.71 -24.53 -3.98
CA VAL A 27 2.46 -24.44 -2.54
C VAL A 27 1.07 -25.01 -2.23
N LYS A 28 1.04 -26.20 -1.63
CA LYS A 28 -0.23 -26.85 -1.22
C LYS A 28 -0.91 -26.14 -0.05
N ASP A 29 -0.15 -25.42 0.76
CA ASP A 29 -0.66 -24.68 1.90
C ASP A 29 -1.04 -23.25 1.47
N ILE A 30 -2.35 -22.96 1.50
CA ILE A 30 -2.91 -21.66 1.10
C ILE A 30 -2.33 -20.53 1.94
N GLU A 31 -2.04 -20.75 3.22
CA GLU A 31 -1.51 -19.70 4.10
C GLU A 31 -0.09 -19.29 3.69
N ILE A 32 0.75 -20.26 3.31
CA ILE A 32 2.10 -20.02 2.81
C ILE A 32 2.04 -19.29 1.46
N ALA A 33 1.13 -19.70 0.57
CA ALA A 33 0.93 -19.05 -0.74
C ALA A 33 0.54 -17.57 -0.58
N VAL A 34 -0.45 -17.28 0.29
CA VAL A 34 -0.87 -15.92 0.61
C VAL A 34 0.25 -15.12 1.26
N GLY A 35 1.06 -15.74 2.13
CA GLY A 35 2.22 -15.11 2.73
C GLY A 35 3.26 -14.68 1.71
N LEU A 36 3.66 -15.58 0.80
CA LEU A 36 4.61 -15.29 -0.28
C LEU A 36 4.10 -14.21 -1.25
N PHE A 37 2.80 -14.26 -1.56
CA PHE A 37 2.16 -13.25 -2.39
C PHE A 37 2.20 -11.88 -1.70
N SER A 38 1.79 -11.82 -0.44
CA SER A 38 1.82 -10.58 0.36
C SER A 38 3.22 -9.99 0.46
N LEU A 39 4.25 -10.83 0.60
CA LEU A 39 5.66 -10.38 0.59
C LEU A 39 6.06 -9.75 -0.74
N SER A 40 5.68 -10.37 -1.85
CA SER A 40 6.01 -9.88 -3.19
C SER A 40 5.40 -8.50 -3.44
N PHE A 41 4.12 -8.33 -3.12
CA PHE A 41 3.44 -7.03 -3.23
C PHE A 41 3.97 -6.00 -2.23
N GLY A 42 4.30 -6.43 -1.01
CA GLY A 42 4.89 -5.56 0.00
C GLY A 42 6.25 -4.98 -0.44
N ILE A 43 7.12 -5.81 -1.01
CA ILE A 43 8.42 -5.36 -1.57
C ILE A 43 8.22 -4.37 -2.72
N LEU A 44 7.33 -4.68 -3.66
CA LEU A 44 6.99 -3.77 -4.76
C LEU A 44 6.46 -2.43 -4.23
N GLY A 45 5.56 -2.47 -3.24
CA GLY A 45 5.02 -1.29 -2.58
C GLY A 45 6.12 -0.41 -1.95
N ILE A 46 7.11 -1.02 -1.29
CA ILE A 46 8.27 -0.32 -0.72
C ILE A 46 9.12 0.34 -1.81
N ILE A 47 9.42 -0.38 -2.89
CA ILE A 47 10.20 0.15 -4.02
C ILE A 47 9.52 1.39 -4.60
N TRP A 48 8.23 1.28 -4.92
CA TRP A 48 7.45 2.36 -5.54
C TRP A 48 7.30 3.55 -4.60
N THR A 49 7.04 3.30 -3.32
CA THR A 49 6.95 4.37 -2.32
C THR A 49 8.30 5.07 -2.13
N THR A 50 9.40 4.32 -2.16
CA THR A 50 10.76 4.91 -2.08
C THR A 50 11.05 5.79 -3.30
N LEU A 51 10.67 5.35 -4.50
CA LEU A 51 10.78 6.16 -5.72
C LEU A 51 9.93 7.44 -5.60
N ALA A 52 8.70 7.33 -5.11
CA ALA A 52 7.83 8.48 -4.86
C ALA A 52 8.44 9.46 -3.83
N VAL A 53 9.03 8.97 -2.74
CA VAL A 53 9.71 9.83 -1.75
C VAL A 53 10.89 10.58 -2.39
N LYS A 54 11.65 9.92 -3.27
CA LYS A 54 12.80 10.52 -3.97
C LYS A 54 12.36 11.58 -4.99
N SER A 55 11.21 11.40 -5.66
CA SER A 55 10.69 12.38 -6.62
C SER A 55 10.06 13.62 -5.98
N LEU A 56 9.76 13.59 -4.67
CA LEU A 56 9.14 14.70 -3.96
C LEU A 56 10.17 15.68 -3.37
N SER A 57 9.84 16.97 -3.40
CA SER A 57 10.68 18.04 -2.86
C SER A 57 10.93 17.86 -1.35
N LYS A 58 12.17 18.14 -0.93
CA LYS A 58 12.58 18.09 0.48
C LYS A 58 11.72 19.08 1.29
N GLY A 59 11.20 18.64 2.44
CA GLY A 59 10.37 19.46 3.32
C GLY A 59 8.89 19.59 2.92
N SER A 60 8.46 19.06 1.77
CA SER A 60 7.04 19.08 1.41
C SER A 60 6.20 18.19 2.33
N SER A 61 4.98 18.64 2.65
CA SER A 61 4.01 17.87 3.44
C SER A 61 3.71 16.50 2.79
N LEU A 62 3.70 16.45 1.44
CA LEU A 62 3.51 15.22 0.66
C LEU A 62 4.65 14.21 0.85
N ARG A 63 5.91 14.69 0.91
CA ARG A 63 7.07 13.83 1.16
C ARG A 63 7.05 13.25 2.56
N THR A 64 6.72 14.07 3.57
CA THR A 64 6.59 13.61 4.96
C THR A 64 5.50 12.54 5.10
N TYR A 65 4.41 12.69 4.35
CA TYR A 65 3.37 11.66 4.24
C TYR A 65 3.92 10.37 3.62
N ALA A 66 4.55 10.46 2.44
CA ALA A 66 5.09 9.30 1.75
C ALA A 66 6.13 8.54 2.59
N ILE A 67 6.94 9.24 3.39
CA ILE A 67 7.87 8.63 4.36
C ILE A 67 7.11 7.89 5.48
N SER A 68 6.05 8.50 6.03
CA SER A 68 5.24 7.86 7.09
C SER A 68 4.55 6.60 6.55
N PHE A 69 4.05 6.67 5.31
CA PHE A 69 3.48 5.52 4.60
C PHE A 69 4.53 4.43 4.31
N LEU A 70 5.76 4.80 3.93
CA LEU A 70 6.87 3.87 3.75
C LEU A 70 7.17 3.10 5.04
N PHE A 71 7.23 3.79 6.18
CA PHE A 71 7.40 3.14 7.48
C PHE A 71 6.27 2.15 7.78
N CYS A 72 5.02 2.53 7.48
CA CYS A 72 3.88 1.63 7.62
C CYS A 72 4.05 0.36 6.79
N LEU A 73 4.44 0.49 5.51
CA LEU A 73 4.68 -0.65 4.62
C LEU A 73 5.79 -1.57 5.12
N ILE A 74 6.89 -1.00 5.64
CA ILE A 74 7.99 -1.79 6.21
C ILE A 74 7.50 -2.60 7.40
N THR A 75 6.72 -2.00 8.31
CA THR A 75 6.19 -2.73 9.46
C THR A 75 5.22 -3.84 9.07
N ILE A 76 4.35 -3.60 8.07
CA ILE A 76 3.46 -4.64 7.52
C ILE A 76 4.28 -5.78 6.91
N LEU A 77 5.34 -5.45 6.16
CA LEU A 77 6.20 -6.47 5.58
C LEU A 77 6.88 -7.32 6.66
N LEU A 78 7.39 -6.70 7.74
CA LEU A 78 7.96 -7.42 8.87
C LEU A 78 6.94 -8.35 9.53
N PHE A 79 5.70 -7.89 9.71
CA PHE A 79 4.59 -8.74 10.16
C PHE A 79 4.37 -9.95 9.23
N SER A 80 4.31 -9.72 7.92
CA SER A 80 4.14 -10.80 6.93
C SER A 80 5.29 -11.80 6.93
N ILE A 81 6.54 -11.33 7.00
CA ILE A 81 7.73 -12.19 7.10
C ILE A 81 7.64 -13.04 8.36
N TRP A 82 7.36 -12.42 9.50
CA TRP A 82 7.30 -13.11 10.78
C TRP A 82 6.20 -14.17 10.81
N ASN A 83 5.01 -13.83 10.30
CA ASN A 83 3.90 -14.78 10.25
C ASN A 83 4.18 -15.96 9.29
N LEU A 84 4.87 -15.69 8.18
CA LEU A 84 5.32 -16.75 7.28
C LEU A 84 6.35 -17.69 7.96
N LEU A 85 7.30 -17.13 8.73
CA LEU A 85 8.28 -17.92 9.48
C LEU A 85 7.60 -18.82 10.53
N ILE A 86 6.64 -18.30 11.29
CA ILE A 86 5.86 -19.10 12.25
C ILE A 86 5.25 -20.33 11.57
N LYS A 87 4.67 -20.12 10.38
CA LYS A 87 4.02 -21.19 9.61
C LYS A 87 5.02 -22.18 9.01
N LEU A 88 6.13 -21.71 8.44
CA LEU A 88 7.16 -22.56 7.87
C LEU A 88 7.84 -23.46 8.92
N PHE A 89 8.07 -22.95 10.12
CA PHE A 89 8.73 -23.68 11.20
C PHE A 89 7.77 -24.30 12.23
N ASN A 90 6.45 -24.17 12.00
CA ASN A 90 5.41 -24.60 12.94
C ASN A 90 5.60 -24.07 14.37
N TRP A 91 6.15 -22.87 14.54
CA TRP A 91 6.39 -22.24 15.83
C TRP A 91 5.10 -21.68 16.46
N HIS A 92 4.17 -22.57 16.80
CA HIS A 92 2.96 -22.19 17.51
C HIS A 92 3.28 -21.92 18.99
N ASN A 93 2.50 -21.04 19.64
CA ASN A 93 2.64 -20.51 21.02
C ASN A 93 3.29 -19.11 21.10
N ILE A 94 4.47 -19.00 21.71
CA ILE A 94 5.06 -17.72 22.12
C ILE A 94 5.53 -16.88 20.92
N MET A 95 5.90 -17.54 19.82
CA MET A 95 6.38 -16.84 18.62
C MET A 95 5.28 -16.07 17.89
N ILE A 96 4.01 -16.13 18.31
CA ILE A 96 2.92 -15.34 17.72
C ILE A 96 2.93 -13.89 18.24
N TYR A 97 3.41 -13.64 19.46
CA TYR A 97 3.39 -12.29 20.07
C TYR A 97 4.14 -11.21 19.26
N PRO A 98 5.33 -11.47 18.68
CA PRO A 98 5.98 -10.48 17.83
C PRO A 98 5.15 -10.12 16.59
N ALA A 99 4.34 -11.03 16.05
CA ALA A 99 3.42 -10.72 14.95
C ALA A 99 2.40 -9.66 15.39
N TYR A 100 1.79 -9.85 16.57
CA TYR A 100 0.84 -8.88 17.13
C TYR A 100 1.50 -7.52 17.42
N PHE A 101 2.76 -7.51 17.84
CA PHE A 101 3.52 -6.28 18.04
C PHE A 101 3.71 -5.50 16.73
N PHE A 102 4.18 -6.16 15.67
CA PHE A 102 4.37 -5.51 14.36
C PHE A 102 3.06 -4.96 13.80
N ILE A 103 1.97 -5.73 13.82
CA ILE A 103 0.71 -5.26 13.27
C ILE A 103 0.12 -4.10 14.09
N THR A 104 0.28 -4.09 15.41
CA THR A 104 -0.14 -2.98 16.28
C THR A 104 0.61 -1.70 15.94
N ILE A 105 1.93 -1.78 15.80
CA ILE A 105 2.74 -0.62 15.37
C ILE A 105 2.30 -0.12 14.00
N SER A 106 2.04 -1.05 13.06
CA SER A 106 1.55 -0.69 11.73
C SER A 106 0.24 0.10 11.82
N TYR A 107 -0.74 -0.36 12.61
CA TYR A 107 -2.00 0.36 12.81
C TYR A 107 -1.80 1.75 13.41
N ILE A 108 -0.92 1.89 14.40
CA ILE A 108 -0.60 3.19 15.00
C ILE A 108 -0.05 4.14 13.94
N ILE A 109 0.95 3.71 13.18
CA ILE A 109 1.54 4.50 12.09
C ILE A 109 0.48 4.84 11.03
N PHE A 110 -0.38 3.88 10.69
CA PHE A 110 -1.45 4.05 9.71
C PHE A 110 -2.46 5.12 10.14
N VAL A 111 -2.86 5.15 11.41
CA VAL A 111 -3.75 6.18 11.96
C VAL A 111 -3.10 7.57 11.87
N PHE A 112 -1.84 7.70 12.31
CA PHE A 112 -1.10 8.97 12.19
C PHE A 112 -0.95 9.41 10.74
N THR A 113 -0.70 8.46 9.84
CA THR A 113 -0.53 8.70 8.41
C THR A 113 -1.85 9.15 7.78
N SER A 114 -2.97 8.52 8.14
CA SER A 114 -4.32 8.90 7.70
C SER A 114 -4.71 10.30 8.16
N TYR A 115 -4.36 10.67 9.39
CA TYR A 115 -4.55 12.03 9.90
C TYR A 115 -3.78 13.07 9.06
N LYS A 116 -2.54 12.76 8.66
CA LYS A 116 -1.75 13.64 7.78
C LYS A 116 -2.38 13.78 6.39
N ILE A 117 -2.93 12.72 5.81
CA ILE A 117 -3.68 12.79 4.54
C ILE A 117 -4.87 13.72 4.68
N HIS A 118 -5.65 13.60 5.76
CA HIS A 118 -6.81 14.45 5.98
C HIS A 118 -6.42 15.93 6.04
N LYS A 119 -5.33 16.25 6.74
CA LYS A 119 -4.80 17.62 6.79
C LYS A 119 -4.33 18.11 5.42
N LEU A 120 -3.61 17.28 4.68
CA LEU A 120 -3.21 17.57 3.29
C LEU A 120 -4.41 17.82 2.38
N GLY A 121 -5.48 17.03 2.50
CA GLY A 121 -6.70 17.18 1.70
C GLY A 121 -7.41 18.52 1.94
N LYS A 122 -7.34 19.04 3.18
CA LYS A 122 -7.82 20.38 3.51
C LYS A 122 -6.92 21.47 2.91
N GLU A 123 -5.60 21.32 3.00
CA GLU A 123 -4.62 22.31 2.54
C GLU A 123 -4.52 22.41 1.00
N PHE A 124 -4.56 21.28 0.29
CA PHE A 124 -4.30 21.21 -1.16
C PHE A 124 -5.56 21.24 -2.05
N GLY A 125 -6.77 21.43 -1.49
CA GLY A 125 -7.85 22.04 -2.27
C GLY A 125 -9.13 21.25 -2.54
N PHE A 126 -9.52 20.24 -1.73
CA PHE A 126 -10.87 19.67 -1.89
C PHE A 126 -11.99 20.62 -1.38
N GLU A 127 -11.72 21.46 -0.38
CA GLU A 127 -12.69 22.45 0.10
C GLU A 127 -12.86 23.65 -0.85
N ILE A 128 -11.77 24.10 -1.49
CA ILE A 128 -11.81 25.26 -2.40
C ILE A 128 -12.48 24.86 -3.73
N GLN A 129 -12.21 23.68 -4.27
CA GLN A 129 -12.89 23.16 -5.46
C GLN A 129 -14.35 22.77 -5.16
N GLY A 130 -14.60 22.12 -4.01
CA GLY A 130 -15.96 21.77 -3.57
C GLY A 130 -16.85 22.99 -3.33
N SER A 131 -16.31 24.06 -2.75
CA SER A 131 -17.06 25.32 -2.54
C SER A 131 -17.35 26.07 -3.84
N ARG A 132 -16.45 26.03 -4.85
CA ARG A 132 -16.74 26.53 -6.20
C ARG A 132 -17.87 25.75 -6.88
N ILE A 133 -17.84 24.42 -6.81
CA ILE A 133 -18.90 23.56 -7.38
C ILE A 133 -20.24 23.82 -6.69
N LYS A 134 -20.25 23.95 -5.36
CA LYS A 134 -21.45 24.25 -4.57
C LYS A 134 -22.04 25.63 -4.89
N LYS A 135 -21.19 26.63 -5.17
CA LYS A 135 -21.61 27.97 -5.64
C LYS A 135 -22.22 27.91 -7.06
N LEU A 136 -21.62 27.15 -7.98
CA LEU A 136 -22.15 26.98 -9.35
C LEU A 136 -23.50 26.24 -9.35
N LEU A 137 -23.65 25.19 -8.54
CA LEU A 137 -24.91 24.45 -8.39
C LEU A 137 -26.03 25.31 -7.78
N LYS A 138 -25.71 26.14 -6.77
CA LYS A 138 -26.69 27.10 -6.21
C LYS A 138 -27.12 28.16 -7.22
N LYS A 139 -26.22 28.60 -8.11
CA LYS A 139 -26.55 29.58 -9.16
C LYS A 139 -27.47 28.99 -10.23
N LYS A 140 -27.27 27.71 -10.59
CA LYS A 140 -28.08 26.99 -11.58
C LYS A 140 -29.47 26.60 -11.07
N LYS A 141 -29.69 26.54 -9.76
CA LYS A 141 -30.99 26.22 -9.13
C LYS A 141 -31.86 27.47 -8.86
N LYS A 142 -31.30 28.68 -9.05
CA LYS A 142 -31.98 29.97 -8.90
C LYS A 142 -32.28 30.65 -10.25
N SER A 143 -31.82 30.05 -11.35
CA SER A 143 -32.23 30.39 -12.72
C SER A 143 -33.22 29.35 -13.20
#